data_AF-A0A938J0A9-F1
#
_entry.id   AF-A0A938J0A9-F1
#
_cell.length_a   1.000
_cell.length_b   1.000
_cell.length_c   1.000
_cell.angle_alpha   90.00
_cell.angle_beta   90.00
_cell.angle_gamma   90.00
#
_symmetry.space_group_name_H-M   'P 1'
#
loop_
_entity.id
_entity.type
_entity.pdbx_description
1 polymer ?
#
loop_
_entity_poly.entity_id
_entity_poly.type
_entity_poly.pdbx_seq_one_letter_code
_entity_poly.pdbx_strand_id
1 'polypeptide(L)' 'MASPPTEFPPVLTAAMAADLLQIHVEYLRKLVREGKVPSHRFPGGRELRFLRDELLEWLAAQPGPGDRRDHEGTSEDATT' A
#
# COMPACT_ATOMS: atom_id res chain seq x y z
N MET A 1 7.47 -30.52 -2.41
CA MET A 1 8.72 -29.78 -2.67
C MET A 1 8.48 -28.35 -2.21
N ALA A 2 9.13 -27.93 -1.12
CA ALA A 2 9.04 -26.56 -0.63
C ALA A 2 9.89 -25.68 -1.55
N SER A 3 9.28 -24.68 -2.19
CA SER A 3 10.03 -23.64 -2.88
C SER A 3 10.90 -22.91 -1.85
N PRO A 4 12.17 -22.59 -2.13
CA PRO A 4 12.95 -21.78 -1.21
C PRO A 4 12.21 -20.44 -0.99
N PRO A 5 12.22 -19.87 0.23
CA PRO A 5 11.70 -18.55 0.45
C PRO A 5 12.51 -17.61 -0.44
N THR A 6 11.86 -16.94 -1.39
CA THR A 6 12.48 -15.83 -2.09
C THR A 6 12.74 -14.76 -1.02
N GLU A 7 13.95 -14.69 -0.48
CA GLU A 7 14.38 -13.82 0.63
C GLU A 7 14.31 -12.31 0.31
N PHE A 8 13.76 -11.95 -0.85
CA PHE A 8 13.54 -10.58 -1.27
C PHE A 8 12.10 -10.38 -1.75
N PRO A 9 11.39 -9.34 -1.28
CA PRO A 9 10.08 -8.99 -1.81
C PRO A 9 10.18 -8.80 -3.33
N PRO A 10 9.25 -9.37 -4.12
CA PRO A 10 9.28 -9.17 -5.56
C PRO A 10 9.10 -7.67 -5.87
N VAL A 11 10.08 -7.10 -6.57
CA VAL A 11 10.05 -5.71 -7.02
C VAL A 11 9.17 -5.62 -8.26
N LEU A 12 8.18 -4.73 -8.22
CA LEU A 12 7.21 -4.50 -9.28
C LEU A 12 7.53 -3.23 -10.07
N THR A 13 7.25 -3.28 -11.37
CA THR A 13 7.17 -2.09 -12.22
C THR A 13 5.85 -1.36 -11.97
N ALA A 14 5.73 -0.11 -12.47
CA ALA A 14 4.47 0.63 -12.37
C ALA A 14 3.28 -0.09 -13.04
N ALA A 15 3.52 -0.82 -14.14
CA ALA A 15 2.47 -1.60 -14.80
C ALA A 15 2.03 -2.78 -13.91
N MET A 16 3.00 -3.56 -13.41
CA MET A 16 2.71 -4.71 -12.53
C MET A 16 2.03 -4.30 -11.22
N ALA A 17 2.42 -3.16 -10.64
CA ALA A 17 1.77 -2.63 -9.44
C ALA A 17 0.33 -2.17 -9.70
N ALA A 18 0.08 -1.56 -10.87
CA ALA A 18 -1.26 -1.17 -11.28
C ALA A 18 -2.16 -2.40 -11.50
N ASP A 19 -1.62 -3.44 -12.15
CA ASP A 19 -2.29 -4.72 -12.34
C ASP A 19 -2.58 -5.39 -10.99
N LEU A 20 -1.62 -5.39 -10.04
CA LEU A 20 -1.82 -5.96 -8.71
C LEU A 20 -2.98 -5.29 -7.96
N LEU A 21 -3.03 -3.96 -8.00
CA LEU A 21 -4.04 -3.16 -7.32
C LEU A 21 -5.36 -3.09 -8.11
N GLN A 22 -5.42 -3.67 -9.31
CA GLN A 22 -6.56 -3.58 -10.23
C GLN A 22 -7.00 -2.14 -10.49
N ILE A 23 -6.04 -1.22 -10.64
CA ILE A 23 -6.26 0.19 -10.96
C ILE A 23 -5.56 0.58 -12.26
N HIS A 24 -5.95 1.72 -12.82
CA HIS A 24 -5.29 2.25 -14.02
C HIS A 24 -3.88 2.78 -13.71
N VAL A 25 -2.91 2.51 -14.58
CA VAL A 25 -1.50 2.91 -14.40
C VAL A 25 -1.29 4.43 -14.29
N GLU A 26 -2.07 5.23 -15.02
CA GLU A 26 -2.05 6.70 -14.88
C GLU A 26 -2.48 7.14 -13.47
N TYR A 27 -3.48 6.47 -12.89
CA TYR A 27 -3.97 6.78 -11.56
C TYR A 27 -2.92 6.42 -10.50
N LEU A 28 -2.27 5.26 -10.62
CA LEU A 28 -1.14 4.90 -9.76
C LEU A 28 -0.01 5.95 -9.84
N ARG A 29 0.35 6.40 -11.05
CA ARG A 29 1.38 7.45 -11.23
C ARG A 29 0.96 8.76 -10.58
N LYS A 30 -0.32 9.12 -10.63
CA LYS A 30 -0.86 10.29 -9.92
C LYS A 30 -0.69 10.14 -8.41
N LEU A 31 -1.05 9.00 -7.83
CA LEU A 31 -0.89 8.75 -6.39
C LEU A 31 0.58 8.80 -5.94
N VAL A 32 1.49 8.29 -6.76
CA VAL A 32 2.94 8.38 -6.51
C VAL A 32 3.44 9.83 -6.56
N ARG A 33 2.95 10.62 -7.53
CA ARG A 33 3.27 12.06 -7.60
C ARG A 33 2.73 12.83 -6.40
N GLU A 34 1.59 12.42 -5.87
CA GLU A 34 0.99 12.97 -4.65
C GLU A 34 1.64 12.46 -3.36
N GLY A 35 2.60 11.53 -3.45
CA GLY A 35 3.28 10.95 -2.28
C GLY A 35 2.39 10.04 -1.42
N LYS A 36 1.26 9.57 -1.96
CA LYS A 36 0.27 8.75 -1.23
C LYS A 36 0.58 7.26 -1.24
N VAL A 37 1.33 6.80 -2.24
CA VAL A 37 1.67 5.39 -2.44
C VAL A 37 3.18 5.21 -2.27
N PRO A 38 3.61 4.19 -1.53
CA PRO A 38 5.03 3.87 -1.39
C PRO A 38 5.65 3.58 -2.76
N SER A 39 6.74 4.27 -3.08
CA SER A 39 7.48 4.06 -4.32
C SER A 39 8.96 4.34 -4.14
N HIS A 40 9.79 3.50 -4.74
CA HIS A 40 11.23 3.58 -4.69
C HIS A 40 11.76 4.05 -6.04
N ARG A 41 12.64 5.05 -6.00
CA ARG A 41 13.37 5.51 -7.19
C ARG A 41 14.67 4.74 -7.29
N PHE A 42 14.88 4.08 -8.43
CA PHE A 42 16.13 3.34 -8.64
C PHE A 42 17.28 4.33 -8.91
N PRO A 43 18.43 4.23 -8.21
CA PRO A 43 19.55 5.14 -8.41
C PRO A 43 20.09 5.01 -9.85
N GLY A 44 20.16 6.12 -10.57
CA GLY A 44 20.61 6.18 -11.97
C GLY A 44 19.50 6.12 -13.03
N GLY A 45 18.23 5.99 -12.64
CA GLY A 45 17.11 5.92 -13.60
C GLY A 45 15.92 6.81 -13.25
N ARG A 46 15.08 7.09 -14.26
CA ARG A 46 13.72 7.66 -14.08
C ARG A 46 12.67 6.61 -13.74
N GLU A 47 13.07 5.35 -13.59
CA GLU A 47 12.15 4.24 -13.38
C GLU A 47 11.71 4.14 -11.93
N LEU A 48 10.39 4.06 -11.73
CA LEU A 48 9.75 3.81 -10.45
C LEU A 48 9.66 2.30 -10.21
N ARG A 49 9.98 1.90 -8.99
CA ARG A 49 9.88 0.53 -8.50
C ARG A 49 9.03 0.49 -7.24
N PHE A 50 8.33 -0.62 -7.06
CA PHE A 50 7.43 -0.83 -5.94
C PHE A 50 7.78 -2.16 -5.27
N LEU A 51 7.81 -2.19 -3.95
CA LEU A 51 7.92 -3.45 -3.23
C LEU A 51 6.51 -4.01 -3.06
N ARG A 52 6.31 -5.28 -3.46
CA ARG A 52 5.00 -5.93 -3.34
C ARG A 52 4.46 -5.87 -1.92
N ASP A 53 5.28 -6.20 -0.93
CA ASP A 53 4.83 -6.31 0.45
C ASP A 53 4.44 -4.93 1.02
N GLU A 54 5.21 -3.89 0.73
CA GLU A 54 4.89 -2.51 1.11
C GLU A 54 3.59 -1.99 0.46
N LEU A 55 3.35 -2.37 -0.81
CA LEU A 55 2.07 -2.07 -1.47
C LEU A 55 0.88 -2.79 -0.83
N LEU A 56 1.06 -4.04 -0.41
CA LEU A 56 0.02 -4.81 0.26
C LEU A 56 -0.26 -4.30 1.67
N GLU A 57 0.79 -3.96 2.42
CA GLU A 57 0.67 -3.32 3.74
C GLU A 57 -0.04 -1.97 3.62
N TRP A 58 0.35 -1.16 2.63
CA TRP A 58 -0.32 0.11 2.35
C TRP A 58 -1.80 -0.06 2.01
N LEU A 59 -2.14 -1.10 1.23
CA LEU A 59 -3.53 -1.41 0.88
C LEU A 59 -4.33 -1.87 2.10
N ALA A 60 -3.73 -2.71 2.96
CA ALA A 60 -4.35 -3.19 4.19
C ALA A 60 -4.57 -2.07 5.22
N ALA A 61 -3.73 -1.03 5.20
CA ALA A 61 -3.86 0.15 6.04
C ALA A 61 -4.92 1.15 5.53
N GLN A 62 -5.49 0.96 4.34
CA GLN A 62 -6.55 1.84 3.86
C GLN A 62 -7.82 1.62 4.70
N PRO A 63 -8.50 2.69 5.14
CA PRO A 63 -9.77 2.55 5.84
C PRO A 63 -10.75 1.85 4.92
N GLY A 64 -11.11 0.61 5.27
CA GLY A 64 -12.13 -0.14 4.54
C GLY A 64 -13.49 0.56 4.64
N PRO A 65 -14.46 0.22 3.78
CA PRO A 65 -15.82 0.77 3.85
C PRO A 65 -16.52 0.60 5.21
N GLY A 66 -15.97 -0.20 6.14
CA GLY A 66 -16.50 -0.46 7.48
C GLY A 66 -15.74 0.20 8.64
N ASP A 67 -14.69 1.00 8.38
CA ASP A 67 -13.96 1.75 9.44
C ASP A 67 -14.48 3.18 9.62
N ARG A 68 -15.54 3.53 8.89
CA ARG A 68 -16.37 4.69 9.21
C ARG A 68 -17.33 4.37 10.38
N ARG A 69 -16.84 3.65 11.39
CA ARG A 69 -17.53 3.48 12.68
C ARG A 69 -16.91 4.48 13.64
N ASP A 70 -17.52 5.66 13.62
CA ASP A 70 -17.96 6.36 14.83
C ASP A 70 -17.11 6.03 16.06
N HIS A 71 -16.14 6.90 16.34
CA HIS A 71 -15.64 7.10 17.70
C HIS A 71 -16.78 7.74 18.52
N GLU A 72 -17.85 6.98 18.74
CA GLU A 72 -18.85 7.27 19.76
C GLU A 72 -18.21 6.91 21.09
N GLY A 73 -18.08 7.94 21.94
CA GLY A 73 -17.32 7.87 23.16
C GLY A 73 -17.83 6.78 24.09
N THR A 74 -16.94 5.89 24.49
CA THR A 74 -17.05 5.26 25.80
C THR A 74 -16.56 6.29 26.82
N SER A 75 -17.44 7.21 27.17
CA SER A 75 -17.45 7.77 28.52
C SER A 75 -18.00 6.69 29.43
N GLU A 76 -17.15 6.07 30.25
CA GLU A 76 -17.59 5.36 31.44
C GLU A 76 -16.44 5.29 32.44
N ASP A 77 -16.84 5.41 33.70
CA ASP A 77 -16.09 5.49 34.96
C ASP A 77 -15.40 6.83 35.30
N ALA A 78 -15.77 7.56 36.36
CA ALA A 78 -16.27 7.07 37.65
C ALA A 78 -17.20 8.09 38.35
N THR A 79 -18.41 7.62 38.68
CA THR A 79 -19.16 8.07 39.86
C THR A 79 -19.02 6.96 40.91
N THR A 80 -18.36 7.25 42.03
CA THR A 80 -18.70 6.82 43.41
C THR A 80 -17.59 7.28 44.35
#